data_AF-A0A1Q6DR32-F1
#
_entry.id   AF-A0A1Q6DR32-F1
#
_cell.length_a   1.000
_cell.length_b   1.000
_cell.length_c   1.000
_cell.angle_alpha   90.00
_cell.angle_beta   90.00
_cell.angle_gamma   90.00
#
_symmetry.space_group_name_H-M   'P 1'
#
loop_
_entity.id
_entity.type
_entity.pdbx_description
1 polymer ?
#
loop_
_entity_poly.entity_id
_entity_poly.type
_entity_poly.pdbx_seq_one_letter_code
_entity_poly.pdbx_strand_id
1 'polypeptide(L)' 'MQNKKSHKPILPTIILGAISLTAYILVFRNEKLVMDTFTMGGWYTAFPLLTALFFSFVHGAFASNLLSSLGLEAKKH' A
#
# COMPACT_ATOMS: atom_id res chain seq x y z
N MET A 1 -5.44 -38.19 -1.23
CA MET A 1 -5.51 -37.12 -2.26
C MET A 1 -5.91 -35.82 -1.57
N GLN A 2 -4.94 -34.98 -1.18
CA GLN A 2 -5.24 -33.68 -0.55
C GLN A 2 -5.47 -32.65 -1.65
N ASN A 3 -6.74 -32.37 -1.94
CA ASN A 3 -7.18 -31.31 -2.82
C ASN A 3 -6.92 -29.94 -2.14
N LYS A 4 -5.69 -29.45 -2.20
CA LYS A 4 -5.42 -28.03 -1.90
C LYS A 4 -5.93 -27.22 -3.09
N LYS A 5 -7.17 -26.73 -2.99
CA LYS A 5 -7.60 -25.56 -3.77
C LYS A 5 -6.56 -24.46 -3.54
N SER A 6 -5.71 -24.21 -4.53
CA SER A 6 -4.81 -23.08 -4.57
C SER A 6 -5.67 -21.83 -4.70
N HIS A 7 -6.17 -21.34 -3.57
CA HIS A 7 -6.87 -20.07 -3.51
C HIS A 7 -5.82 -19.01 -3.80
N LYS A 8 -5.68 -18.66 -5.09
CA LYS A 8 -4.80 -17.58 -5.53
C LYS A 8 -5.11 -16.37 -4.62
N PRO A 9 -4.12 -15.71 -4.04
CA PRO A 9 -4.33 -14.56 -3.15
C PRO A 9 -4.77 -13.30 -3.94
N ILE A 10 -5.62 -13.45 -4.96
CA ILE A 10 -6.21 -12.36 -5.76
C ILE A 10 -7.08 -11.43 -4.93
N LEU A 11 -7.81 -11.97 -3.94
CA LEU A 11 -8.70 -11.17 -3.09
C LEU A 11 -7.94 -10.18 -2.18
N PRO A 12 -6.89 -10.57 -1.44
CA PRO A 12 -6.08 -9.62 -0.69
C PRO A 12 -5.32 -8.64 -1.60
N THR A 13 -4.92 -9.02 -2.82
CA THR A 13 -4.33 -8.10 -3.81
C THR A 13 -5.26 -6.95 -4.18
N ILE A 14 -6.52 -7.27 -4.52
CA ILE A 14 -7.49 -6.26 -4.93
C ILE A 14 -7.82 -5.33 -3.76
N ILE A 15 -7.97 -5.87 -2.54
CA ILE A 15 -8.24 -5.08 -1.34
C ILE A 15 -7.06 -4.15 -1.02
N LEU A 16 -5.82 -4.65 -1.03
CA LEU A 16 -4.63 -3.82 -0.82
C LEU A 16 -4.44 -2.76 -1.91
N GLY A 17 -4.73 -3.11 -3.16
CA GLY A 17 -4.71 -2.16 -4.28
C GLY A 17 -5.76 -1.06 -4.12
N ALA A 18 -6.99 -1.44 -3.75
CA ALA A 18 -8.05 -0.48 -3.46
C ALA A 18 -7.68 0.44 -2.29
N ILE A 19 -7.12 -0.10 -1.20
CA ILE A 19 -6.65 0.68 -0.05
C ILE A 19 -5.53 1.66 -0.48
N SER A 20 -4.55 1.19 -1.25
CA SER A 20 -3.46 2.05 -1.74
C SER A 20 -3.97 3.17 -2.66
N LEU A 21 -4.94 2.86 -3.53
CA LEU A 21 -5.55 3.83 -4.44
C LEU A 21 -6.39 4.86 -3.67
N THR A 22 -7.23 4.41 -2.74
CA THR A 22 -8.04 5.29 -1.88
C THR A 22 -7.15 6.17 -1.01
N ALA A 23 -6.04 5.65 -0.48
CA ALA A 23 -5.06 6.45 0.25
C ALA A 23 -4.44 7.55 -0.61
N TYR A 24 -4.04 7.24 -1.86
CA TYR A 24 -3.57 8.23 -2.82
C TYR A 24 -4.63 9.32 -3.06
N ILE A 25 -5.86 8.92 -3.37
CA ILE A 25 -6.95 9.87 -3.63
C ILE A 25 -7.21 10.77 -2.42
N LEU A 26 -7.21 10.23 -1.21
CA LEU A 26 -7.42 11.00 0.02
C LEU A 26 -6.34 12.06 0.24
N VAL A 27 -5.07 11.71 0.04
CA VAL A 27 -3.94 12.64 0.19
C VAL A 27 -4.02 13.74 -0.86
N PHE A 28 -4.21 13.39 -2.13
CA PHE A 28 -4.27 14.37 -3.21
C PHE A 28 -5.54 15.24 -3.15
N ARG A 29 -6.67 14.70 -2.72
CA ARG A 29 -7.90 15.48 -2.55
C ARG A 29 -7.77 16.51 -1.43
N ASN A 30 -6.98 16.21 -0.42
CA ASN A 30 -6.70 17.12 0.70
C ASN A 30 -5.32 17.77 0.58
N GLU A 31 -4.77 17.91 -0.64
CA GLU A 31 -3.39 18.35 -0.86
C GLU A 31 -3.05 19.64 -0.12
N LYS A 32 -3.99 20.60 -0.08
CA LYS A 32 -3.79 21.91 0.55
C LYS A 32 -3.59 21.76 2.05
N LEU A 33 -4.41 20.91 2.69
CA LEU A 33 -4.34 20.62 4.11
C LEU A 33 -3.07 19.84 4.43
N VAL A 34 -2.72 18.86 3.58
CA VAL A 34 -1.47 18.08 3.71
C VAL A 34 -0.25 19.00 3.59
N MET A 35 -0.20 19.89 2.60
CA MET A 35 0.94 20.79 2.38
C MET A 35 1.07 21.83 3.48
N ASP A 36 -0.01 22.47 3.91
CA ASP A 36 0.02 23.39 5.05
C ASP A 36 0.57 22.69 6.29
N THR A 37 0.15 21.44 6.55
CA THR A 37 0.61 20.68 7.71
C THR A 37 2.05 20.18 7.54
N PHE A 38 2.46 19.74 6.34
CA PHE A 38 3.76 19.11 6.10
C PHE A 38 4.89 20.14 5.97
N THR A 39 4.56 21.38 5.60
CA THR A 39 5.53 22.47 5.39
C THR A 39 5.73 23.36 6.62
N MET A 40 4.85 23.27 7.64
CA MET A 40 4.96 24.03 8.89
C MET A 40 6.27 23.78 9.68
N GLY A 41 7.01 22.71 9.38
CA GLY A 41 8.29 22.41 10.04
C GLY A 41 8.16 21.99 11.50
N GLY A 42 9.27 21.86 12.21
CA GLY A 42 9.28 21.42 13.62
C GLY A 42 8.78 19.98 13.78
N TRP A 43 7.90 19.73 14.75
CA TRP A 43 7.34 18.39 15.01
C TRP A 43 6.49 17.86 13.84
N TYR A 44 6.01 18.77 12.98
CA TYR A 44 5.18 18.42 11.83
C TYR A 44 5.97 17.73 10.71
N THR A 45 7.30 17.78 10.72
CA THR A 45 8.16 17.02 9.79
C THR A 45 8.02 15.50 9.94
N ALA A 46 7.52 15.04 11.10
CA ALA A 46 7.20 13.63 11.30
C ALA A 46 6.04 13.16 10.39
N PHE A 47 5.09 14.03 10.05
CA PHE A 47 3.94 13.66 9.21
C PHE A 47 4.36 13.16 7.81
N PRO A 48 5.13 13.90 6.99
CA PRO A 48 5.59 13.40 5.70
C PRO A 48 6.42 12.12 5.83
N LEU A 49 7.23 12.00 6.89
CA LEU A 49 8.05 10.81 7.14
C LEU A 49 7.18 9.57 7.39
N LEU A 50 6.17 9.71 8.27
CA LEU A 50 5.22 8.65 8.59
C LEU A 50 4.36 8.28 7.39
N THR A 51 3.90 9.27 6.63
CA THR A 51 3.14 9.02 5.40
C THR A 51 3.98 8.26 4.38
N ALA A 52 5.25 8.66 4.16
CA ALA A 52 6.13 7.93 3.26
C ALA A 52 6.34 6.47 3.69
N LEU A 53 6.59 6.22 4.99
CA LEU A 53 6.74 4.86 5.53
C LEU A 53 5.46 4.02 5.39
N PHE A 54 4.31 4.61 5.71
CA PHE A 54 3.01 3.95 5.57
C PHE A 54 2.73 3.58 4.11
N PHE A 55 2.96 4.52 3.19
CA PHE A 55 2.79 4.27 1.76
C PHE A 55 3.75 3.19 1.25
N SER A 56 5.03 3.21 1.65
CA SER A 56 5.97 2.14 1.29
C SER A 56 5.51 0.78 1.79
N PHE A 57 4.96 0.68 3.00
CA PHE A 57 4.47 -0.59 3.54
C PHE A 57 3.22 -1.08 2.80
N VAL A 58 2.22 -0.21 2.63
CA VAL A 58 0.96 -0.55 1.96
C VAL A 58 1.19 -0.87 0.48
N HIS A 59 1.95 -0.02 -0.22
CA HIS A 59 2.29 -0.23 -1.63
C HIS A 59 3.19 -1.45 -1.81
N GLY A 60 4.13 -1.71 -0.89
CA GLY A 60 4.98 -2.90 -0.91
C GLY A 60 4.18 -4.20 -0.71
N ALA A 61 3.25 -4.21 0.25
CA ALA A 61 2.33 -5.33 0.47
C ALA A 61 1.40 -5.54 -0.74
N PHE A 62 0.93 -4.46 -1.36
CA PHE A 62 0.19 -4.51 -2.62
C PHE A 62 1.04 -5.10 -3.76
N ALA A 63 2.26 -4.60 -3.97
CA ALA A 63 3.16 -5.08 -5.02
C ALA A 63 3.48 -6.57 -4.86
N SER A 64 3.75 -7.01 -3.63
CA SER A 64 3.97 -8.43 -3.34
C SER A 64 2.74 -9.27 -3.69
N ASN A 65 1.55 -8.84 -3.26
CA ASN A 65 0.30 -9.54 -3.58
C ASN A 65 -0.06 -9.45 -5.08
N LEU A 66 0.32 -8.38 -5.78
CA LEU A 66 0.15 -8.26 -7.23
C LEU A 66 1.00 -9.28 -7.96
N LEU A 67 2.26 -9.41 -7.54
CA LEU A 67 3.21 -10.37 -8.08
C LEU A 67 2.72 -11.81 -7.83
N SER A 68 2.20 -12.10 -6.63
CA SER A 68 1.53 -13.36 -6.31
C SER A 68 0.31 -13.63 -7.20
N SER A 69 -0.52 -12.61 -7.45
CA SER A 69 -1.70 -12.71 -8.33
C SER A 69 -1.33 -12.97 -9.79
N LEU A 70 -0.23 -12.37 -10.26
CA LEU A 70 0.31 -12.57 -11.61
C LEU A 70 1.04 -13.93 -11.75
N GLY A 71 1.19 -14.68 -10.66
CA GLY A 71 1.90 -15.97 -10.65
C GLY A 71 3.42 -15.84 -10.72
N LEU A 72 3.94 -14.62 -10.53
CA LEU A 72 5.37 -14.30 -10.48
C LEU A 72 5.91 -14.36 -9.03
N GLU A 73 5.22 -15.10 -8.16
CA GLU A 73 5.59 -15.25 -6.75
C GLU A 73 6.94 -15.94 -6.64
N ALA A 74 7.90 -15.28 -5.98
CA ALA A 74 9.21 -15.86 -5.73
C ALA A 74 9.03 -17.18 -4.97
N LYS A 75 9.62 -18.27 -5.49
CA LYS A 75 9.71 -19.56 -4.81
C LYS A 75 10.31 -19.33 -3.42
N LYS A 76 9.46 -19.40 -2.38
CA LYS A 76 9.90 -19.41 -0.99
C LYS A 76 10.74 -20.68 -0.81
N HIS A 77 12.05 -20.50 -0.75
CA HIS A 77 13.01 -21.58 -0.55
C HIS A 77 12.95 -22.09 0.89
#